data_AF-A0A134BAN0-F1
#
_entry.id   AF-A0A134BAN0-F1
#
_cell.length_a   1.000
_cell.length_b   1.000
_cell.length_c   1.000
_cell.angle_alpha   90.00
_cell.angle_beta   90.00
_cell.angle_gamma   90.00
#
_symmetry.space_group_name_H-M   'P 1'
#
loop_
_entity.id
_entity.type
_entity.pdbx_description
1 polymer ?
#
loop_
_entity_poly.entity_id
_entity_poly.type
_entity_poly.pdbx_seq_one_letter_code
_entity_poly.pdbx_strand_id
1 'polypeptide(L)'
;MTELKPTFMERLQRYLTSIATCNKRYPALRYILAGVAVFIFTFLLGNNSLFHYVKNQRRKAFIQEEYNRYLPQYEADSARLSDIRDNREHIERIAREQYYMHLPGEEVFVLAPDTTTAAQQ
;
A
#
# COMPACT_ATOMS: atom_id res chain seq x y z
N MET A 1 32.25 -45.41 -19.97
CA MET A 1 32.87 -45.14 -18.66
C MET A 1 32.32 -43.81 -18.14
N THR A 2 31.19 -43.84 -17.45
CA THR A 2 30.60 -42.66 -16.79
C THR A 2 30.03 -43.14 -15.46
N GLU A 3 30.91 -43.33 -14.47
CA GLU A 3 30.49 -43.70 -13.12
C GLU A 3 30.26 -42.42 -12.29
N LEU A 4 28.98 -42.18 -12.04
CA LEU A 4 28.40 -42.02 -10.71
C LEU A 4 29.00 -40.93 -9.81
N LYS A 5 28.49 -39.70 -9.99
CA LYS A 5 28.49 -38.66 -8.96
C LYS A 5 27.84 -39.23 -7.69
N PRO A 6 28.49 -39.18 -6.52
CA PRO A 6 28.03 -39.87 -5.33
C PRO A 6 26.66 -39.34 -4.91
N THR A 7 25.77 -40.29 -4.69
CA THR A 7 24.35 -40.12 -4.44
C THR A 7 24.11 -39.33 -3.15
N PHE A 8 23.72 -38.07 -3.31
CA PHE A 8 23.25 -37.19 -2.22
C PHE A 8 22.25 -37.88 -1.28
N MET A 9 21.48 -38.82 -1.83
CA MET A 9 20.52 -39.66 -1.11
C MET A 9 21.15 -40.49 0.01
N GLU A 10 22.39 -40.98 -0.14
CA GLU A 10 23.11 -41.69 0.92
C GLU A 10 23.44 -40.78 2.12
N ARG A 11 23.78 -39.51 1.83
CA ARG A 11 24.08 -38.51 2.85
C ARG A 11 22.81 -38.09 3.58
N LEU A 12 21.72 -37.95 2.85
CA LEU A 12 20.39 -37.64 3.39
C LEU A 12 19.89 -38.79 4.28
N GLN A 13 20.04 -40.03 3.82
CA GLN A 13 19.66 -41.23 4.57
C GLN A 13 20.42 -41.32 5.90
N ARG A 14 21.73 -41.03 5.93
CA ARG A 14 22.52 -40.98 7.19
C ARG A 14 22.04 -39.91 8.17
N TYR A 15 21.60 -38.76 7.65
CA TYR A 15 21.04 -37.70 8.48
C TYR A 15 19.67 -38.10 9.05
N LEU A 16 18.81 -38.71 8.24
CA LEU A 16 17.49 -39.20 8.66
C LEU A 16 17.58 -40.33 9.69
N THR A 17 18.51 -41.28 9.51
CA THR A 17 18.71 -42.38 10.49
C THR A 17 19.27 -41.87 11.81
N SER A 18 20.08 -40.80 11.81
CA SER A 18 20.59 -40.15 13.03
C SER A 18 19.46 -39.52 13.86
N ILE A 19 18.42 -38.99 13.22
CA ILE A 19 17.21 -38.50 13.89
C ILE A 19 16.35 -39.67 14.40
N ALA A 20 16.22 -40.74 13.62
CA ALA A 20 15.39 -41.90 13.96
C ALA A 20 15.88 -42.68 15.19
N THR A 21 17.19 -42.76 15.41
CA THR A 21 17.76 -43.44 16.60
C THR A 21 17.58 -42.64 17.89
N CYS A 22 17.47 -41.32 17.82
CA CYS A 22 17.20 -40.47 18.99
C CYS A 22 15.81 -40.72 19.61
N ASN A 23 14.84 -41.19 18.83
CA ASN A 23 13.47 -41.54 19.29
C ASN A 23 13.44 -42.71 20.28
N LYS A 24 14.46 -43.60 20.26
CA LYS A 24 14.51 -44.80 21.11
C LYS A 24 15.01 -44.52 22.53
N ARG A 25 15.83 -43.48 22.72
CA ARG A 25 16.48 -43.14 24.00
C ARG A 25 15.58 -42.29 24.90
N TYR A 26 14.72 -41.44 24.33
CA TYR A 26 13.83 -40.53 25.06
C TYR A 26 12.41 -40.59 24.50
N PRO A 27 11.51 -41.41 25.08
CA PRO A 27 10.13 -41.55 24.59
C PRO A 27 9.29 -40.27 24.79
N ALA A 28 9.77 -39.31 25.59
CA ALA A 28 9.16 -38.01 25.77
C ALA A 28 9.41 -37.07 24.57
N LEU A 29 10.52 -37.24 23.85
CA LEU A 29 10.92 -36.34 22.76
C LEU A 29 9.88 -36.33 21.64
N ARG A 30 9.28 -37.49 21.29
CA ARG A 30 8.24 -37.57 20.25
C ARG A 30 7.00 -36.75 20.60
N TYR A 31 6.62 -36.71 21.88
CA TYR A 31 5.46 -35.93 22.35
C TYR A 31 5.78 -34.45 22.40
N ILE A 32 7.01 -34.09 22.79
CA ILE A 32 7.50 -32.71 22.75
C ILE A 32 7.57 -32.22 21.30
N LEU A 33 8.11 -33.01 20.37
CA LEU A 33 8.20 -32.66 18.96
C LEU A 33 6.82 -32.53 18.32
N ALA A 34 5.90 -33.43 18.63
CA ALA A 34 4.51 -33.31 18.19
C ALA A 34 3.83 -32.05 18.76
N GLY A 35 4.02 -31.76 20.06
CA GLY A 35 3.49 -30.56 20.71
C GLY A 35 4.05 -29.28 20.11
N VAL A 36 5.36 -29.21 19.87
CA VAL A 36 6.02 -28.07 19.23
C VAL A 36 5.57 -27.93 17.77
N ALA A 37 5.40 -29.02 17.03
CA ALA A 37 4.90 -28.98 15.66
C ALA A 37 3.46 -28.44 15.60
N VAL A 38 2.57 -28.90 16.50
CA VAL A 38 1.20 -28.39 16.62
C VAL A 38 1.20 -26.94 17.06
N PHE A 39 2.03 -26.56 18.03
CA PHE A 39 2.17 -25.18 18.49
C PHE A 39 2.62 -24.25 17.36
N ILE A 40 3.69 -24.62 16.64
CA ILE A 40 4.18 -23.85 15.49
C ILE A 40 3.09 -23.78 14.41
N PHE A 41 2.40 -24.87 14.12
CA PHE A 41 1.33 -24.89 13.14
C PHE A 41 0.17 -23.95 13.53
N THR A 42 -0.29 -23.99 14.78
CA THR A 42 -1.39 -23.13 15.24
C THR A 42 -0.97 -21.66 15.38
N PHE A 43 0.25 -21.37 15.82
CA PHE A 43 0.73 -19.99 16.05
C PHE A 43 1.29 -19.31 14.79
N LEU A 44 1.95 -20.05 13.89
CA LEU A 44 2.51 -19.50 12.64
C LEU A 44 1.58 -19.66 11.44
N LEU A 45 0.90 -20.80 11.27
CA LEU A 45 -0.02 -21.05 10.14
C LEU A 45 -1.48 -20.69 10.47
N GLY A 46 -1.84 -20.61 11.76
CA GLY A 46 -3.17 -20.19 12.16
C GLY A 46 -3.39 -18.68 11.99
N ASN A 47 -4.64 -18.30 11.71
CA ASN A 47 -5.13 -16.91 11.58
C ASN A 47 -4.90 -16.01 12.81
N ASN A 48 -4.28 -16.55 13.87
CA ASN A 48 -4.02 -15.88 15.15
C ASN A 48 -2.53 -15.49 15.33
N SER A 49 -1.80 -15.34 14.23
CA SER A 49 -0.39 -14.93 14.28
C SER A 49 -0.23 -13.49 14.80
N LEU A 50 0.68 -13.28 15.75
CA LEU A 50 1.20 -11.96 16.15
C LEU A 50 1.59 -11.09 14.94
N PHE A 51 1.92 -11.71 13.81
CA PHE A 51 2.22 -11.05 12.55
C PHE A 51 1.05 -10.19 12.03
N HIS A 52 -0.19 -10.66 12.16
CA HIS A 52 -1.38 -9.89 11.78
C HIS A 52 -1.61 -8.71 12.72
N TYR A 53 -1.31 -8.88 14.02
CA TYR A 53 -1.39 -7.77 14.98
C TYR A 53 -0.40 -6.65 14.62
N VAL A 54 0.85 -6.98 14.32
CA VAL A 54 1.88 -5.99 13.93
C VAL A 54 1.53 -5.31 12.59
N LYS A 55 1.05 -6.08 11.61
CA LYS A 55 0.65 -5.53 10.30
C LYS A 55 -0.58 -4.62 10.40
N ASN A 56 -1.56 -4.99 11.24
CA ASN A 56 -2.78 -4.20 11.43
C ASN A 56 -2.53 -2.88 12.18
N GLN A 57 -1.61 -2.86 13.16
CA GLN A 57 -1.29 -1.63 13.89
C GLN A 57 -0.65 -0.57 12.98
N ARG A 58 0.23 -0.98 12.07
CA ARG A 58 0.78 -0.06 11.05
C ARG A 58 -0.27 0.46 10.09
N ARG A 59 -1.20 -0.42 9.68
CA ARG A 59 -2.28 -0.03 8.75
C ARG A 59 -3.28 0.94 9.39
N LYS A 60 -3.57 0.79 10.69
CA LYS A 60 -4.40 1.74 11.43
C LYS A 60 -3.76 3.12 11.51
N ALA A 61 -2.46 3.20 11.81
CA ALA A 61 -1.74 4.47 11.88
C ALA A 61 -1.72 5.18 10.52
N PHE A 62 -1.46 4.44 9.43
CA PHE A 62 -1.47 4.99 8.07
C PHE A 62 -2.84 5.58 7.68
N ILE A 63 -3.92 4.83 7.90
CA ILE A 63 -5.28 5.30 7.54
C ILE A 63 -5.68 6.54 8.36
N GLN A 64 -5.30 6.59 9.64
CA GLN A 64 -5.61 7.76 10.48
C GLN A 64 -4.81 9.00 10.08
N GLU A 65 -3.54 8.83 9.72
CA GLU A 65 -2.71 9.93 9.22
C GLU A 65 -3.24 10.47 7.89
N GLU A 66 -3.63 9.56 6.99
CA GLU A 66 -4.23 9.91 5.71
C GLU A 66 -5.57 10.65 5.90
N TYR A 67 -6.43 10.16 6.80
CA TYR A 67 -7.67 10.83 7.17
C TYR A 67 -7.43 12.26 7.70
N ASN A 68 -6.50 12.42 8.64
CA ASN A 68 -6.19 13.73 9.22
C ASN A 68 -5.57 14.70 8.18
N ARG A 69 -4.88 14.19 7.16
CA ARG A 69 -4.31 15.01 6.09
C ARG A 69 -5.37 15.51 5.10
N TYR A 70 -6.36 14.69 4.77
CA TYR A 70 -7.39 15.05 3.80
C TYR A 70 -8.60 15.78 4.40
N LEU A 71 -8.87 15.63 5.70
CA LEU A 71 -9.96 16.34 6.38
C LEU A 71 -9.96 17.87 6.19
N PRO A 72 -8.84 18.61 6.40
CA PRO A 72 -8.84 20.05 6.21
C PRO A 72 -9.02 20.47 4.75
N GLN A 73 -8.56 19.65 3.79
CA GLN A 73 -8.78 19.90 2.36
C GLN A 73 -10.25 19.70 2.00
N TYR A 74 -10.87 18.64 2.50
CA TYR A 74 -12.28 18.36 2.32
C TYR A 74 -13.17 19.48 2.89
N GLU A 75 -12.89 19.95 4.11
CA GLU A 75 -13.65 21.05 4.72
C GLU A 75 -13.54 22.32 3.89
N ALA A 76 -12.32 22.72 3.50
CA ALA A 76 -12.09 23.91 2.68
C ALA A 76 -12.76 23.80 1.30
N ASP A 77 -12.68 22.66 0.63
CA ASP A 77 -13.28 22.44 -0.68
C ASP A 77 -14.80 22.33 -0.60
N SER A 78 -15.34 21.74 0.46
CA SER A 78 -16.79 21.68 0.68
C SER A 78 -17.40 23.06 0.90
N ALA A 79 -16.72 23.94 1.64
CA ALA A 79 -17.15 25.32 1.86
C ALA A 79 -17.09 26.15 0.57
N ARG A 80 -16.02 26.01 -0.21
CA ARG A 80 -15.93 26.62 -1.56
C ARG A 80 -17.03 26.12 -2.48
N LEU A 81 -17.33 24.83 -2.45
CA LEU A 81 -18.34 24.24 -3.32
C LEU A 81 -19.76 24.69 -2.94
N SER A 82 -20.07 24.86 -1.65
CA SER A 82 -21.35 25.44 -1.23
C SER A 82 -21.49 26.89 -1.70
N ASP A 83 -20.44 27.69 -1.59
CA ASP A 83 -20.44 29.10 -2.02
C ASP A 83 -20.63 29.23 -3.54
N ILE A 84 -20.08 28.30 -4.31
CA ILE A 84 -20.22 28.25 -5.77
C ILE A 84 -21.62 27.74 -6.17
N ARG A 85 -22.12 26.69 -5.52
CA ARG A 85 -23.41 26.06 -5.87
C ARG A 85 -24.59 27.01 -5.67
N ASP A 86 -24.55 27.81 -4.60
CA ASP A 86 -25.69 28.65 -4.22
C ASP A 86 -25.72 29.99 -4.98
N ASN A 87 -24.66 30.32 -5.73
CA ASN A 87 -24.57 31.56 -6.51
C ASN A 87 -24.18 31.32 -7.99
N ARG A 88 -25.17 31.42 -8.88
CA ARG A 88 -25.01 31.25 -10.34
C ARG A 88 -24.00 32.23 -10.97
N GLU A 89 -23.90 33.45 -10.47
CA GLU A 89 -22.97 34.48 -10.97
C GLU A 89 -21.51 34.08 -10.69
N HIS A 90 -21.27 33.41 -9.57
CA HIS A 90 -19.94 32.95 -9.16
C HIS A 90 -19.42 31.82 -10.06
N ILE A 91 -20.31 30.88 -10.45
CA ILE A 91 -20.00 29.82 -11.42
C ILE A 91 -19.61 30.43 -12.77
N GLU A 92 -20.37 31.43 -13.24
CA GLU A 92 -20.11 32.08 -14.52
C GLU A 92 -18.76 32.81 -14.53
N ARG A 93 -18.41 33.50 -13.43
CA ARG A 93 -17.10 34.15 -13.28
C ARG A 93 -15.95 33.13 -13.36
N ILE A 94 -16.02 32.02 -12.63
CA ILE A 94 -14.99 30.97 -12.65
C ILE A 94 -14.88 30.36 -14.05
N ALA A 95 -16.01 30.09 -14.71
CA ALA A 95 -16.03 29.52 -16.05
C ALA A 95 -15.35 30.46 -17.07
N ARG A 96 -15.60 31.77 -16.99
CA ARG A 96 -15.00 32.79 -17.87
C ARG A 96 -13.52 33.06 -17.57
N GLU A 97 -13.14 33.19 -16.30
CA GLU A 97 -11.79 33.61 -15.88
C GLU A 97 -10.78 32.45 -15.85
N GLN A 98 -11.16 31.29 -15.30
CA GLN A 98 -10.23 30.16 -15.16
C GLN A 98 -10.26 29.22 -16.35
N TYR A 99 -11.44 29.01 -16.94
CA TYR A 99 -11.65 28.02 -17.99
C TYR A 99 -11.92 28.63 -19.38
N TYR A 100 -11.97 29.96 -19.49
CA TYR A 100 -12.24 30.70 -20.73
C TYR A 100 -13.47 30.19 -21.49
N MET A 101 -14.47 29.71 -20.75
CA MET A 101 -15.73 29.27 -21.33
C MET A 101 -16.51 30.47 -21.85
N HIS A 102 -17.04 30.33 -23.07
CA HIS A 102 -17.79 31.37 -23.76
C HIS A 102 -19.10 30.79 -24.30
N LEU A 103 -20.11 31.65 -24.50
CA LEU A 103 -21.35 31.23 -25.15
C LEU A 103 -21.13 31.09 -26.67
N PRO A 104 -21.98 30.30 -27.37
CA PRO A 104 -21.94 30.23 -28.83
C PRO A 104 -22.22 31.62 -29.42
N GLY A 105 -21.26 32.16 -30.18
CA GLY A 105 -21.34 33.49 -30.82
C GLY A 105 -20.59 34.62 -30.09
N GLU A 106 -19.91 34.34 -28.98
CA GLU A 106 -19.08 35.30 -28.24
C GLU A 106 -17.59 35.13 -28.62
N GLU A 107 -16.87 36.22 -28.93
CA GLU A 107 -15.44 36.21 -29.27
C GLU A 107 -14.57 36.56 -28.06
N VAL A 108 -13.58 35.70 -27.74
CA VAL A 108 -12.66 35.89 -26.62
C VAL A 108 -11.34 36.48 -27.12
N PHE A 109 -10.98 37.68 -26.66
CA PHE A 109 -9.71 38.33 -26.99
C PHE A 109 -8.70 38.13 -25.85
N VAL A 110 -7.62 37.39 -26.11
CA VAL A 110 -6.49 37.26 -25.18
C VAL A 110 -5.45 38.31 -25.53
N LEU A 111 -5.26 39.30 -24.64
CA LEU A 111 -4.26 40.34 -24.81
C LEU A 111 -2.90 39.79 -24.35
N ALA A 112 -2.04 39.45 -25.31
CA ALA A 112 -0.63 39.22 -25.02
C ALA A 112 0.09 40.58 -24.97
N PRO A 113 0.98 40.83 -23.99
CA PRO A 113 1.77 42.05 -23.99
C PRO A 113 2.64 42.12 -25.24
N ASP A 114 2.60 43.25 -25.93
CA ASP A 114 3.40 43.50 -27.12
C ASP A 114 4.89 43.42 -26.78
N THR A 115 5.56 42.35 -27.23
CA THR A 115 7.01 42.20 -27.09
C THR A 115 7.81 43.23 -27.89
N THR A 116 7.13 44.10 -28.66
CA THR A 116 7.71 45.14 -29.51
C THR A 116 8.36 46.29 -28.73
N THR A 117 7.94 46.56 -27.47
CA THR A 117 8.49 47.69 -26.69
C THR A 117 9.87 47.39 -26.08
N ALA A 118 10.30 46.12 -26.03
CA ALA A 118 11.61 45.75 -25.49
C ALA A 118 12.78 45.93 -26.48
N ALA A 119 12.52 46.27 -27.75
CA ALA A 119 13.53 46.42 -28.79
C ALA A 119 13.88 47.88 -29.14
N GLN A 120 13.38 48.86 -28.37
CA GLN A 120 13.58 50.30 -28.64
C GLN A 120 14.10 51.10 -27.43
N GLN A 121 14.77 50.46 -26.47
CA GLN A 121 15.55 51.15 -25.42
C GLN A 121 17.02 50.76 -25.47
#